data_AF-A0A2V3TW19-F1
#
_entry.id   AF-A0A2V3TW19-F1
#
_cell.length_a   1.000
_cell.length_b   1.000
_cell.length_c   1.000
_cell.angle_alpha   90.00
_cell.angle_beta   90.00
_cell.angle_gamma   90.00
#
_symmetry.space_group_name_H-M   'P 1'
#
loop_
_entity.id
_entity.type
_entity.pdbx_description
1 polymer ?
#
loop_
_entity_poly.entity_id
_entity_poly.type
_entity_poly.pdbx_seq_one_letter_code
_entity_poly.pdbx_strand_id
1 'polypeptide(L)'
;MLDMSTGNSPASPISGAPTLADKVRFLGRADSYAPGVETVLARETHMSWVFKAGERVYKLKKPVRFPFLDFSTLPRRETACRAEFSLNRRLAPDVYLAVVPLTMARGALAIGGDGTVVDWLVVMRRLDEAKTLETAMIGHGLTPLWADRIAARLGRFYRHTRTVPIRPEALLRNWRQALAYNRRVLIDPRLGLPRGGAEHTAHVLSQFLAARSSLLAGRARDRLIIDAHGDLRPEHIFLDDGVTIIDCLEFDARLRALDPLDEIAFLAMECERLGAAWAGARIRRRLAQLLREDTDEALFLFYHGYRAMLRARLSITHLLDPVPRTPEKWPRLARAYLDIAARDARRLERLLRRREGR
;
A
#
# COMPACT_ATOMS: atom_id res chain seq x y z
N MET A 1 9.55 -34.37 43.41
CA MET A 1 8.56 -33.58 44.18
C MET A 1 8.45 -32.24 43.48
N LEU A 2 7.25 -31.96 42.93
CA LEU A 2 6.74 -30.69 42.40
C LEU A 2 7.47 -30.09 41.18
N ASP A 3 6.83 -29.63 40.10
CA ASP A 3 5.54 -29.86 39.44
C ASP A 3 5.74 -29.22 38.05
N MET A 4 5.45 -29.97 36.98
CA MET A 4 5.38 -29.47 35.63
C MET A 4 3.90 -29.39 35.24
N SER A 5 3.32 -28.20 35.12
CA SER A 5 2.36 -27.88 34.05
C SER A 5 1.76 -26.47 34.19
N THR A 6 2.04 -25.61 33.22
CA THR A 6 1.00 -24.71 32.69
C THR A 6 1.05 -24.82 31.18
N GLY A 7 0.43 -25.89 30.69
CA GLY A 7 0.19 -26.10 29.27
C GLY A 7 -0.76 -25.02 28.76
N ASN A 8 -0.28 -24.21 27.84
CA ASN A 8 -1.14 -23.38 27.00
C ASN A 8 -1.75 -24.30 25.93
N SER A 9 -2.84 -24.98 26.28
CA SER A 9 -3.60 -25.80 25.33
C SER A 9 -4.19 -24.90 24.24
N PRO A 10 -4.04 -25.23 22.94
CA PRO A 10 -4.81 -24.57 21.91
C PRO A 10 -6.28 -24.91 22.12
N ALA A 11 -7.13 -23.88 22.27
CA ALA A 11 -8.57 -24.07 22.38
C ALA A 11 -9.08 -24.91 21.20
N SER A 12 -9.74 -26.03 21.51
CA SER A 12 -10.41 -26.88 20.53
C SER A 12 -11.40 -26.05 19.69
N PRO A 13 -11.59 -26.35 18.39
CA PRO A 13 -12.60 -25.67 17.59
C PRO A 13 -13.97 -25.86 18.23
N ILE A 14 -14.65 -24.75 18.52
CA ILE A 14 -16.04 -24.75 19.01
C ILE A 14 -16.89 -25.43 17.94
N SER A 15 -17.45 -26.59 18.25
CA SER A 15 -18.47 -27.24 17.42
C SER A 15 -19.60 -26.24 17.18
N GLY A 16 -19.86 -25.90 15.91
CA GLY A 16 -20.86 -24.91 15.51
C GLY A 16 -20.35 -23.49 15.22
N ALA A 17 -19.03 -23.22 15.24
CA ALA A 17 -18.50 -21.93 14.80
C ALA A 17 -18.72 -21.72 13.28
N PRO A 18 -19.16 -20.52 12.84
CA PRO A 18 -19.50 -20.27 11.45
C PRO A 18 -18.23 -20.23 10.59
N THR A 19 -18.28 -20.93 9.44
CA THR A 19 -17.17 -20.93 8.49
C THR A 19 -17.03 -19.56 7.83
N LEU A 20 -15.91 -19.33 7.11
CA LEU A 20 -15.79 -18.13 6.28
C LEU A 20 -16.93 -18.04 5.25
N ALA A 21 -17.32 -19.17 4.66
CA ALA A 21 -18.41 -19.21 3.68
C ALA A 21 -19.76 -18.81 4.31
N ASP A 22 -20.02 -19.23 5.55
CA ASP A 22 -21.25 -18.84 6.27
C ASP A 22 -21.29 -17.34 6.55
N LYS A 23 -20.16 -16.77 6.98
CA LYS A 23 -20.03 -15.32 7.20
C LYS A 23 -20.20 -14.54 5.91
N VAL A 24 -19.59 -14.99 4.81
CA VAL A 24 -19.72 -14.34 3.49
C VAL A 24 -21.15 -14.43 2.98
N ARG A 25 -21.81 -15.59 3.14
CA ARG A 25 -23.21 -15.77 2.75
C ARG A 25 -24.11 -14.83 3.53
N PHE A 26 -23.94 -14.74 4.85
CA PHE A 26 -24.68 -13.82 5.71
C PHE A 26 -24.49 -12.36 5.26
N LEU A 27 -23.23 -11.90 5.17
CA LEU A 27 -22.91 -10.54 4.75
C LEU A 27 -23.32 -10.23 3.30
N GLY A 28 -23.56 -11.24 2.47
CA GLY A 28 -24.05 -11.08 1.10
C GLY A 28 -25.56 -10.78 1.00
N ARG A 29 -26.32 -10.89 2.09
CA ARG A 29 -27.78 -10.67 2.08
C ARG A 29 -28.12 -9.25 2.52
N ALA A 30 -29.10 -8.65 1.85
CA ALA A 30 -29.59 -7.31 2.16
C ALA A 30 -30.19 -7.20 3.57
N ASP A 31 -30.91 -8.25 4.01
CA ASP A 31 -31.56 -8.37 5.33
C ASP A 31 -30.59 -8.40 6.53
N SER A 32 -29.29 -8.48 6.26
CA SER A 32 -28.24 -8.58 7.29
C SER A 32 -27.74 -7.20 7.72
N TYR A 33 -28.27 -6.13 7.12
CA TYR A 33 -27.94 -4.74 7.36
C TYR A 33 -29.16 -3.95 7.86
N ALA A 34 -28.95 -2.67 8.21
CA ALA A 34 -30.03 -1.78 8.60
C ALA A 34 -31.11 -1.66 7.49
N PRO A 35 -32.38 -1.37 7.86
CA PRO A 35 -33.46 -1.18 6.89
C PRO A 35 -33.09 -0.19 5.78
N GLY A 36 -33.49 -0.49 4.54
CA GLY A 36 -33.20 0.33 3.36
C GLY A 36 -32.04 -0.15 2.49
N VAL A 37 -31.33 -1.22 2.87
CA VAL A 37 -30.42 -1.91 1.95
C VAL A 37 -31.23 -2.88 1.09
N GLU A 38 -31.23 -2.68 -0.22
CA GLU A 38 -31.92 -3.56 -1.18
C GLU A 38 -30.98 -4.58 -1.82
N THR A 39 -29.75 -4.17 -2.12
CA THR A 39 -28.74 -5.01 -2.78
C THR A 39 -27.40 -4.90 -2.09
N VAL A 40 -26.63 -6.00 -2.15
CA VAL A 40 -25.28 -6.07 -1.62
C VAL A 40 -24.34 -6.57 -2.71
N LEU A 41 -23.33 -5.77 -3.03
CA LEU A 41 -22.26 -6.18 -3.94
C LEU A 41 -21.07 -6.69 -3.13
N ALA A 42 -20.81 -7.99 -3.18
CA ALA A 42 -19.64 -8.61 -2.58
C ALA A 42 -18.47 -8.63 -3.58
N ARG A 43 -17.30 -8.15 -3.17
CA ARG A 43 -16.04 -8.22 -3.92
C ARG A 43 -14.98 -8.93 -3.09
N GLU A 44 -14.36 -9.95 -3.67
CA GLU A 44 -13.26 -10.67 -3.05
C GLU A 44 -11.91 -10.07 -3.45
N THR A 45 -11.07 -9.72 -2.47
CA THR A 45 -9.67 -9.33 -2.67
C THR A 45 -8.74 -10.47 -2.27
N HIS A 46 -7.41 -10.30 -2.34
CA HIS A 46 -6.49 -11.35 -1.89
C HIS A 46 -6.63 -11.67 -0.39
N MET A 47 -6.93 -10.66 0.44
CA MET A 47 -6.89 -10.74 1.90
C MET A 47 -8.24 -10.52 2.59
N SER A 48 -9.27 -10.10 1.86
CA SER A 48 -10.55 -9.70 2.44
C SER A 48 -11.73 -9.94 1.51
N TRP A 49 -12.93 -9.91 2.08
CA TRP A 49 -14.18 -9.68 1.37
C TRP A 49 -14.65 -8.25 1.67
N VAL A 50 -15.19 -7.58 0.66
CA VAL A 50 -15.71 -6.21 0.73
C VAL A 50 -17.17 -6.24 0.30
N PHE A 51 -18.09 -5.86 1.19
CA PHE A 51 -19.52 -5.86 0.95
C PHE A 51 -20.01 -4.41 0.86
N LYS A 52 -20.48 -3.99 -0.32
CA LYS A 52 -21.10 -2.66 -0.51
C LYS A 52 -22.60 -2.79 -0.27
N ALA A 53 -23.10 -2.19 0.81
CA ALA A 53 -24.48 -2.27 1.25
C ALA A 53 -25.02 -0.83 1.45
N GLY A 54 -25.77 -0.34 0.46
CA GLY A 54 -26.21 1.06 0.39
C GLY A 54 -25.01 2.04 0.41
N GLU A 55 -25.07 2.99 1.34
CA GLU A 55 -24.05 4.03 1.60
C GLU A 55 -22.84 3.53 2.42
N ARG A 56 -22.84 2.26 2.83
CA ARG A 56 -21.77 1.68 3.65
C ARG A 56 -21.05 0.54 2.96
N VAL A 57 -19.82 0.33 3.40
CA VAL A 57 -18.96 -0.78 3.00
C VAL A 57 -18.49 -1.52 4.24
N TYR A 58 -18.59 -2.84 4.23
CA TYR A 58 -18.15 -3.70 5.32
C TYR A 58 -17.02 -4.59 4.81
N LYS A 59 -15.87 -4.54 5.47
CA LYS A 59 -14.69 -5.33 5.09
C LYS A 59 -14.44 -6.42 6.13
N LEU A 60 -14.48 -7.68 5.67
CA LEU A 60 -14.17 -8.88 6.43
C LEU A 60 -12.79 -9.40 6.03
N LYS A 61 -11.85 -9.53 6.97
CA LYS A 61 -10.52 -10.11 6.70
C LYS A 61 -10.62 -11.64 6.61
N LYS A 62 -9.94 -12.24 5.63
CA LYS A 62 -9.89 -13.71 5.49
C LYS A 62 -8.92 -14.31 6.52
N PRO A 63 -9.15 -15.56 6.98
CA PRO A 63 -8.25 -16.27 7.87
C PRO A 63 -7.03 -16.83 7.10
N VAL A 64 -6.19 -15.95 6.56
CA VAL A 64 -5.03 -16.30 5.72
C VAL A 64 -3.70 -16.05 6.44
N ARG A 65 -2.65 -16.77 6.02
CA ARG A 65 -1.27 -16.56 6.48
C ARG A 65 -0.32 -16.54 5.29
N PHE A 66 0.37 -15.41 5.10
CA PHE A 66 1.42 -15.17 4.13
C PHE A 66 2.75 -14.88 4.85
N PRO A 67 3.91 -14.93 4.18
CA PRO A 67 5.20 -14.64 4.81
C PRO A 67 5.31 -13.26 5.47
N PHE A 68 4.49 -12.29 5.03
CA PHE A 68 4.47 -10.91 5.51
C PHE A 68 3.20 -10.56 6.29
N LEU A 69 2.26 -11.49 6.47
CA LEU A 69 0.94 -11.21 7.03
C LEU A 69 0.29 -12.42 7.68
N ASP A 70 -0.29 -12.27 8.86
CA ASP A 70 -1.00 -13.35 9.54
C ASP A 70 -2.34 -12.91 10.11
N PHE A 71 -3.42 -13.36 9.46
CA PHE A 71 -4.82 -13.16 9.85
C PHE A 71 -5.49 -14.46 10.28
N SER A 72 -4.73 -15.52 10.55
CA SER A 72 -5.24 -16.88 10.82
C SER A 72 -6.19 -16.96 12.02
N THR A 73 -5.93 -16.19 13.09
CA THR A 73 -6.71 -16.23 14.34
C THR A 73 -7.62 -15.02 14.49
N LEU A 74 -8.74 -15.18 15.21
CA LEU A 74 -9.69 -14.09 15.50
C LEU A 74 -9.02 -12.84 16.16
N PRO A 75 -8.17 -12.95 17.21
CA PRO A 75 -7.52 -11.79 17.82
C PRO A 75 -6.60 -11.02 16.86
N ARG A 76 -5.95 -11.74 15.94
CA ARG A 76 -5.12 -11.12 14.88
C ARG A 76 -5.97 -10.34 13.89
N ARG A 77 -7.14 -10.86 13.51
CA ARG A 77 -8.07 -10.11 12.63
C ARG A 77 -8.65 -8.90 13.32
N GLU A 78 -8.97 -8.98 14.62
CA GLU A 78 -9.37 -7.82 15.40
C GLU A 78 -8.29 -6.72 15.36
N THR A 79 -7.06 -7.09 15.73
CA THR A 79 -5.91 -6.18 15.75
C THR A 79 -5.71 -5.53 14.39
N ALA A 80 -5.80 -6.31 13.31
CA ALA A 80 -5.68 -5.81 11.95
C ALA A 80 -6.81 -4.86 11.55
N CYS A 81 -8.06 -5.15 11.92
CA CYS A 81 -9.20 -4.26 11.66
C CYS A 81 -9.06 -2.93 12.41
N ARG A 82 -8.61 -2.96 13.67
CA ARG A 82 -8.33 -1.75 14.47
C ARG A 82 -7.16 -0.96 13.91
N ALA A 83 -6.10 -1.62 13.46
CA ALA A 83 -4.96 -0.98 12.80
C ALA A 83 -5.39 -0.29 11.50
N GLU A 84 -6.12 -0.99 10.63
CA GLU A 84 -6.65 -0.42 9.38
C GLU A 84 -7.51 0.82 9.66
N PHE A 85 -8.45 0.72 10.60
CA PHE A 85 -9.29 1.84 11.01
C PHE A 85 -8.46 3.03 11.50
N SER A 86 -7.55 2.81 12.46
CA SER A 86 -6.76 3.89 13.04
C SER A 86 -5.82 4.55 12.02
N LEU A 87 -5.18 3.76 11.16
CA LEU A 87 -4.19 4.26 10.21
C LEU A 87 -4.84 5.09 9.11
N ASN A 88 -5.99 4.64 8.61
CA ASN A 88 -6.67 5.33 7.53
C ASN A 88 -7.43 6.59 7.97
N ARG A 89 -7.91 6.66 9.21
CA ARG A 89 -8.53 7.89 9.74
C ARG A 89 -7.61 9.11 9.74
N ARG A 90 -6.28 8.90 9.66
CA ARG A 90 -5.30 10.00 9.49
C ARG A 90 -5.53 10.80 8.20
N LEU A 91 -6.02 10.15 7.16
CA LEU A 91 -6.22 10.72 5.82
C LEU A 91 -7.66 10.64 5.31
N ALA A 92 -8.52 9.85 5.95
CA ALA A 92 -9.93 9.69 5.61
C ALA A 92 -10.80 9.48 6.88
N PRO A 93 -10.86 10.46 7.80
CA PRO A 93 -11.56 10.32 9.08
C PRO A 93 -13.07 10.06 8.92
N ASP A 94 -13.69 10.63 7.89
CA ASP A 94 -15.13 10.52 7.60
C ASP A 94 -15.47 9.33 6.66
N VAL A 95 -14.45 8.54 6.29
CA VAL A 95 -14.63 7.31 5.54
C VAL A 95 -14.59 6.11 6.45
N TYR A 96 -13.65 6.03 7.38
CA TYR A 96 -13.52 4.89 8.29
C TYR A 96 -14.37 5.15 9.54
N LEU A 97 -15.55 4.53 9.58
CA LEU A 97 -16.62 4.87 10.52
C LEU A 97 -16.54 4.08 11.82
N ALA A 98 -16.29 2.76 11.74
CA ALA A 98 -16.22 1.91 12.93
C ALA A 98 -15.46 0.60 12.69
N VAL A 99 -15.11 -0.07 13.78
CA VAL A 99 -14.78 -1.50 13.81
C VAL A 99 -15.84 -2.19 14.65
N VAL A 100 -16.62 -3.08 14.06
CA VAL A 100 -17.76 -3.74 14.71
C VAL A 100 -17.57 -5.26 14.75
N PRO A 101 -18.02 -5.95 15.81
CA PRO A 101 -17.96 -7.40 15.85
C PRO A 101 -19.01 -8.01 14.91
N LEU A 102 -18.65 -9.10 14.26
CA LEU A 102 -19.62 -10.05 13.72
C LEU A 102 -19.85 -11.09 14.81
N THR A 103 -21.09 -11.21 15.27
CA THR A 103 -21.46 -12.05 16.41
C THR A 103 -22.37 -13.20 16.01
N MET A 104 -22.40 -14.25 16.82
CA MET A 104 -23.34 -15.36 16.67
C MET A 104 -24.06 -15.64 17.99
N ALA A 105 -25.38 -15.73 17.94
CA ALA A 105 -26.23 -16.11 19.06
C ALA A 105 -27.29 -17.11 18.59
N ARG A 106 -27.44 -18.25 19.30
CA ARG A 106 -28.43 -19.29 18.98
C ARG A 106 -28.40 -19.73 17.49
N GLY A 107 -27.20 -19.80 16.90
CA GLY A 107 -27.01 -20.17 15.48
C GLY A 107 -27.26 -19.06 14.46
N ALA A 108 -27.70 -17.87 14.88
CA ALA A 108 -27.92 -16.73 13.99
C ALA A 108 -26.75 -15.74 14.05
N LEU A 109 -26.31 -15.28 12.88
CA LEU A 109 -25.29 -14.23 12.74
C LEU A 109 -25.93 -12.84 12.85
N ALA A 110 -25.20 -11.89 13.44
CA ALA A 110 -25.58 -10.48 13.54
C ALA A 110 -24.36 -9.57 13.47
N ILE A 111 -24.50 -8.39 12.88
CA ILE A 111 -23.49 -7.33 12.91
C ILE A 111 -23.71 -6.51 14.19
N GLY A 112 -22.73 -6.49 15.09
CA GLY A 112 -22.81 -5.71 16.33
C GLY A 112 -23.83 -6.22 17.35
N GLY A 113 -24.19 -7.51 17.32
CA GLY A 113 -25.12 -8.10 18.31
C GLY A 113 -24.43 -8.51 19.61
N ASP A 114 -25.22 -9.00 20.57
CA ASP A 114 -24.75 -9.39 21.92
C ASP A 114 -24.26 -10.84 22.02
N GLY A 115 -24.09 -11.52 20.89
CA GLY A 115 -23.64 -12.91 20.82
C GLY A 115 -22.12 -13.07 20.94
N THR A 116 -21.65 -14.31 20.84
CA THR A 116 -20.22 -14.62 20.79
C THR A 116 -19.60 -13.99 19.55
N VAL A 117 -18.50 -13.24 19.71
CA VAL A 117 -17.76 -12.65 18.59
C VAL A 117 -17.13 -13.77 17.76
N VAL A 118 -17.47 -13.81 16.47
CA VAL A 118 -16.95 -14.79 15.51
C VAL A 118 -16.04 -14.17 14.45
N ASP A 119 -16.13 -12.85 14.23
CA ASP A 119 -15.18 -12.07 13.42
C ASP A 119 -15.29 -10.57 13.68
N TRP A 120 -14.51 -9.76 12.95
CA TRP A 120 -14.56 -8.31 13.01
C TRP A 120 -14.69 -7.69 11.61
N LEU A 121 -15.44 -6.59 11.54
CA LEU A 121 -15.68 -5.83 10.31
C LEU A 121 -15.15 -4.41 10.44
N VAL A 122 -14.45 -3.93 9.42
CA VAL A 122 -14.19 -2.49 9.25
C VAL A 122 -15.38 -1.92 8.47
N VAL A 123 -16.05 -0.93 9.07
CA VAL A 123 -17.20 -0.23 8.46
C VAL A 123 -16.72 1.08 7.89
N MET A 124 -17.01 1.29 6.61
CA MET A 124 -16.61 2.49 5.87
C MET A 124 -17.81 3.14 5.20
N ARG A 125 -17.75 4.47 4.98
CA ARG A 125 -18.61 5.16 4.03
C ARG A 125 -18.24 4.70 2.62
N ARG A 126 -19.25 4.48 1.78
CA ARG A 126 -19.04 4.14 0.37
C ARG A 126 -18.49 5.36 -0.36
N LEU A 127 -17.41 5.14 -1.11
CA LEU A 127 -16.83 6.14 -2.01
C LEU A 127 -17.22 5.83 -3.46
N ASP A 128 -17.35 6.90 -4.24
CA ASP A 128 -17.63 6.82 -5.66
C ASP A 128 -16.33 6.54 -6.44
N GLU A 129 -16.23 5.33 -7.02
CA GLU A 129 -15.06 4.89 -7.78
C GLU A 129 -14.80 5.79 -9.01
N ALA A 130 -15.82 6.51 -9.52
CA ALA A 130 -15.64 7.47 -10.61
C ALA A 130 -14.85 8.72 -10.19
N LYS A 131 -14.71 8.98 -8.89
CA LYS A 131 -13.98 10.12 -8.33
C LYS A 131 -12.54 9.80 -7.96
N THR A 132 -12.02 8.62 -8.31
CA THR A 132 -10.60 8.31 -8.04
C THR A 132 -9.68 9.16 -8.91
N LEU A 133 -8.46 9.41 -8.41
CA LEU A 133 -7.41 10.08 -9.15
C LEU A 133 -7.02 9.24 -10.38
N GLU A 134 -7.05 7.91 -10.29
CA GLU A 134 -6.86 7.02 -11.44
C GLU A 134 -7.90 7.29 -12.54
N THR A 135 -9.19 7.31 -12.21
CA THR A 135 -10.26 7.61 -13.18
C THR A 135 -10.08 9.00 -13.80
N ALA A 136 -9.75 10.01 -12.99
CA ALA A 136 -9.50 11.36 -13.49
C ALA A 136 -8.29 11.44 -14.44
N MET A 137 -7.25 10.63 -14.23
CA MET A 137 -6.09 10.56 -15.13
C MET A 137 -6.44 9.86 -16.44
N ILE A 138 -7.08 8.70 -16.38
CA ILE A 138 -7.47 7.91 -17.56
C ILE A 138 -8.48 8.69 -18.42
N GLY A 139 -9.43 9.38 -17.79
CA GLY A 139 -10.42 10.21 -18.47
C GLY A 139 -9.93 11.60 -18.87
N HIS A 140 -8.66 11.94 -18.66
CA HIS A 140 -8.07 13.26 -18.92
C HIS A 140 -8.78 14.43 -18.19
N GLY A 141 -9.48 14.16 -17.09
CA GLY A 141 -10.22 15.14 -16.28
C GLY A 141 -9.43 15.74 -15.11
N LEU A 142 -8.18 15.32 -14.90
CA LEU A 142 -7.34 15.83 -13.81
C LEU A 142 -6.88 17.28 -14.08
N THR A 143 -7.09 18.17 -13.11
CA THR A 143 -6.71 19.59 -13.22
C THR A 143 -5.52 19.95 -12.32
N PRO A 144 -4.77 21.05 -12.63
CA PRO A 144 -3.69 21.52 -11.77
C PRO A 144 -4.11 21.84 -10.34
N LEU A 145 -5.35 22.31 -10.15
CA LEU A 145 -5.93 22.59 -8.83
C LEU A 145 -6.01 21.31 -7.98
N TRP A 146 -6.40 20.18 -8.57
CA TRP A 146 -6.45 18.90 -7.86
C TRP A 146 -5.06 18.42 -7.44
N ALA A 147 -4.07 18.54 -8.31
CA ALA A 147 -2.68 18.24 -7.97
C ALA A 147 -2.18 19.10 -6.79
N ASP A 148 -2.54 20.39 -6.75
CA ASP A 148 -2.19 21.27 -5.61
C ASP A 148 -2.90 20.87 -4.32
N ARG A 149 -4.18 20.49 -4.41
CA ARG A 149 -4.96 20.00 -3.25
C ARG A 149 -4.37 18.70 -2.69
N ILE A 150 -3.93 17.78 -3.55
CA ILE A 150 -3.24 16.55 -3.16
C ILE A 150 -1.94 16.88 -2.43
N ALA A 151 -1.11 17.75 -3.01
CA ALA A 151 0.13 18.21 -2.38
C ALA A 151 -0.13 18.89 -1.02
N ALA A 152 -1.17 19.71 -0.90
CA ALA A 152 -1.54 20.33 0.36
C ALA A 152 -2.00 19.32 1.41
N ARG A 153 -2.79 18.30 1.02
CA ARG A 153 -3.25 17.23 1.91
C ARG A 153 -2.09 16.39 2.41
N LEU A 154 -1.21 15.93 1.51
CA LEU A 154 -0.02 15.16 1.84
C LEU A 154 0.98 15.97 2.66
N GLY A 155 1.20 17.23 2.32
CA GLY A 155 2.11 18.11 3.08
C GLY A 155 1.63 18.33 4.51
N ARG A 156 0.31 18.46 4.74
CA ARG A 156 -0.25 18.47 6.10
C ARG A 156 -0.02 17.13 6.80
N PHE A 157 -0.28 16.01 6.12
CA PHE A 157 -0.08 14.68 6.70
C PHE A 157 1.38 14.43 7.10
N TYR A 158 2.34 14.69 6.21
CA TYR A 158 3.76 14.48 6.46
C TYR A 158 4.31 15.31 7.61
N ARG A 159 3.83 16.55 7.80
CA ARG A 159 4.25 17.39 8.94
C ARG A 159 3.72 16.92 10.30
N HIS A 160 2.62 16.18 10.33
CA HIS A 160 1.96 15.79 11.59
C HIS A 160 2.08 14.29 11.91
N THR A 161 2.47 13.46 10.95
CA THR A 161 2.69 12.04 11.22
C THR A 161 3.98 11.85 12.03
N ARG A 162 4.06 10.71 12.73
CA ARG A 162 5.23 10.38 13.56
C ARG A 162 6.47 10.19 12.69
N THR A 163 7.62 10.60 13.21
CA THR A 163 8.91 10.15 12.69
C THR A 163 9.16 8.71 13.14
N VAL A 164 9.82 7.92 12.30
CA VAL A 164 10.20 6.54 12.59
C VAL A 164 11.71 6.50 12.80
N PRO A 165 12.19 6.24 14.03
CA PRO A 165 13.62 6.20 14.29
C PRO A 165 14.24 4.98 13.59
N ILE A 166 15.13 5.23 12.64
CA ILE A 166 15.92 4.21 11.96
C ILE A 166 17.40 4.58 12.01
N ARG A 167 18.24 3.61 12.38
CA ARG A 167 19.70 3.81 12.35
C ARG A 167 20.17 3.98 10.90
N PRO A 168 21.06 4.92 10.58
CA PRO A 168 21.53 5.13 9.21
C PRO A 168 22.08 3.86 8.56
N GLU A 169 22.81 3.04 9.31
CA GLU A 169 23.37 1.78 8.81
C GLU A 169 22.28 0.76 8.48
N ALA A 170 21.19 0.74 9.27
CA ALA A 170 20.03 -0.11 9.01
C ALA A 170 19.30 0.35 7.74
N LEU A 171 19.10 1.66 7.55
CA LEU A 171 18.49 2.20 6.34
C LEU A 171 19.30 1.81 5.08
N LEU A 172 20.63 1.98 5.12
CA LEU A 172 21.49 1.59 4.00
C LEU A 172 21.49 0.08 3.74
N ARG A 173 21.46 -0.76 4.79
CA ARG A 173 21.31 -2.22 4.63
C ARG A 173 19.98 -2.58 3.99
N ASN A 174 18.87 -1.95 4.41
CA ASN A 174 17.54 -2.18 3.83
C ASN A 174 17.53 -1.84 2.33
N TRP A 175 18.13 -0.71 1.94
CA TRP A 175 18.27 -0.34 0.53
C TRP A 175 19.06 -1.38 -0.28
N ARG A 176 20.22 -1.84 0.22
CA ARG A 176 21.02 -2.88 -0.46
C ARG A 176 20.23 -4.18 -0.64
N GLN A 177 19.53 -4.62 0.40
CA GLN A 177 18.70 -5.83 0.34
C GLN A 177 17.54 -5.67 -0.64
N ALA A 178 16.86 -4.53 -0.63
CA ALA A 178 15.74 -4.27 -1.52
C ALA A 178 16.17 -4.21 -3.00
N LEU A 179 17.28 -3.55 -3.32
CA LEU A 179 17.84 -3.52 -4.67
C LEU A 179 18.28 -4.92 -5.13
N ALA A 180 18.98 -5.67 -4.28
CA ALA A 180 19.41 -7.03 -4.58
C ALA A 180 18.21 -7.96 -4.84
N TYR A 181 17.13 -7.81 -4.05
CA TYR A 181 15.94 -8.64 -4.22
C TYR A 181 15.17 -8.29 -5.50
N ASN A 182 14.98 -7.00 -5.79
CA ASN A 182 14.39 -6.54 -7.05
C ASN A 182 15.18 -7.09 -8.24
N ARG A 183 16.51 -6.93 -8.24
CA ARG A 183 17.38 -7.47 -9.28
C ARG A 183 17.20 -8.98 -9.43
N ARG A 184 17.33 -9.75 -8.35
CA ARG A 184 17.27 -11.22 -8.38
C ARG A 184 15.99 -11.74 -9.05
N VAL A 185 14.84 -11.16 -8.72
CA VAL A 185 13.55 -11.61 -9.28
C VAL A 185 13.40 -11.14 -10.73
N LEU A 186 13.71 -9.88 -11.03
CA LEU A 186 13.45 -9.31 -12.36
C LEU A 186 14.35 -9.87 -13.47
N ILE A 187 15.47 -10.49 -13.13
CA ILE A 187 16.37 -11.15 -14.08
C ILE A 187 16.14 -12.66 -14.17
N ASP A 188 15.19 -13.20 -13.40
CA ASP A 188 14.88 -14.63 -13.42
C ASP A 188 14.34 -15.01 -14.81
N PRO A 189 15.04 -15.88 -15.57
CA PRO A 189 14.65 -16.22 -16.93
C PRO A 189 13.27 -16.89 -16.99
N ARG A 190 12.83 -17.52 -15.89
CA ARG A 190 11.51 -18.17 -15.80
C ARG A 190 10.34 -17.19 -15.90
N LEU A 191 10.58 -15.90 -15.64
CA LEU A 191 9.56 -14.86 -15.65
C LEU A 191 9.47 -14.11 -16.99
N GLY A 192 10.33 -14.43 -17.96
CA GLY A 192 10.20 -13.95 -19.35
C GLY A 192 10.31 -12.43 -19.53
N LEU A 193 11.00 -11.71 -18.62
CA LEU A 193 11.22 -10.27 -18.72
C LEU A 193 12.52 -9.92 -19.47
N PRO A 194 12.60 -8.74 -20.14
CA PRO A 194 13.84 -8.28 -20.76
C PRO A 194 14.94 -8.04 -19.73
N ARG A 195 15.97 -8.90 -19.75
CA ARG A 195 17.05 -8.91 -18.76
C ARG A 195 17.89 -7.62 -18.76
N GLY A 196 18.30 -7.14 -19.94
CA GLY A 196 19.27 -6.05 -20.06
C GLY A 196 18.83 -4.74 -19.39
N GLY A 197 17.58 -4.34 -19.57
CA GLY A 197 17.04 -3.12 -18.95
C GLY A 197 16.97 -3.21 -17.42
N ALA A 198 16.54 -4.36 -16.89
CA ALA A 198 16.46 -4.59 -15.45
C ALA A 198 17.85 -4.66 -14.79
N GLU A 199 18.82 -5.31 -15.44
CA GLU A 199 20.20 -5.39 -14.97
C GLU A 199 20.90 -4.03 -14.95
N HIS A 200 20.80 -3.28 -16.05
CA HIS A 200 21.38 -1.94 -16.12
C HIS A 200 20.79 -1.01 -15.06
N THR A 201 19.46 -1.00 -14.91
CA THR A 201 18.78 -0.20 -13.87
C THR A 201 19.26 -0.58 -12.47
N ALA A 202 19.31 -1.88 -12.15
CA ALA A 202 19.80 -2.35 -10.86
C ALA A 202 21.25 -1.91 -10.59
N HIS A 203 22.09 -1.94 -11.61
CA HIS A 203 23.48 -1.51 -11.53
C HIS A 203 23.59 -0.01 -11.20
N VAL A 204 22.90 0.85 -11.96
CA VAL A 204 22.92 2.31 -11.75
C VAL A 204 22.38 2.69 -10.36
N LEU A 205 21.28 2.06 -9.91
CA LEU A 205 20.75 2.33 -8.56
C LEU A 205 21.73 1.87 -7.46
N SER A 206 22.47 0.78 -7.68
CA SER A 206 23.50 0.31 -6.74
C SER A 206 24.70 1.25 -6.71
N GLN A 207 25.11 1.79 -7.86
CA GLN A 207 26.16 2.83 -7.95
C GLN A 207 25.74 4.11 -7.22
N PHE A 208 24.50 4.57 -7.43
CA PHE A 208 23.97 5.71 -6.68
C PHE A 208 24.00 5.44 -5.17
N LEU A 209 23.54 4.28 -4.72
CA LEU A 209 23.53 3.92 -3.31
C LEU A 209 24.95 3.93 -2.71
N ALA A 210 25.95 3.46 -3.45
CA ALA A 210 27.35 3.51 -3.01
C ALA A 210 27.86 4.96 -2.94
N ALA A 211 27.72 5.72 -4.03
CA ALA A 211 28.24 7.08 -4.17
C ALA A 211 27.52 8.12 -3.29
N ARG A 212 26.24 7.89 -2.97
CA ARG A 212 25.37 8.81 -2.22
C ARG A 212 24.87 8.23 -0.90
N SER A 213 25.59 7.26 -0.34
CA SER A 213 25.27 6.64 0.95
C SER A 213 25.17 7.66 2.08
N SER A 214 26.02 8.69 2.09
CA SER A 214 26.01 9.76 3.10
C SER A 214 24.73 10.61 3.06
N LEU A 215 24.19 10.87 1.86
CA LEU A 215 22.92 11.57 1.66
C LEU A 215 21.77 10.76 2.27
N LEU A 216 21.65 9.48 1.90
CA LEU A 216 20.62 8.58 2.42
C LEU A 216 20.73 8.38 3.94
N ALA A 217 21.95 8.24 4.46
CA ALA A 217 22.22 8.20 5.89
C ALA A 217 21.83 9.52 6.59
N GLY A 218 22.02 10.67 5.92
CA GLY A 218 21.55 11.99 6.35
C GLY A 218 20.05 12.01 6.60
N ARG A 219 19.25 11.51 5.65
CA ARG A 219 17.78 11.45 5.79
C ARG A 219 17.33 10.76 7.09
N ALA A 220 18.00 9.67 7.47
CA ALA A 220 17.75 8.99 8.75
C ALA A 220 18.19 9.82 9.97
N ARG A 221 19.40 10.41 9.93
CA ARG A 221 19.92 11.26 11.02
C ARG A 221 19.04 12.48 11.27
N ASP A 222 18.55 13.09 10.19
CA ASP A 222 17.74 14.29 10.20
C ASP A 222 16.26 14.00 10.51
N ARG A 223 15.93 12.75 10.87
CA ARG A 223 14.58 12.29 11.23
C ARG A 223 13.53 12.51 10.12
N LEU A 224 13.95 12.37 8.87
CA LEU A 224 13.08 12.53 7.69
C LEU A 224 12.37 11.23 7.29
N ILE A 225 12.57 10.15 8.02
CA ILE A 225 11.81 8.91 7.85
C ILE A 225 10.56 8.98 8.74
N ILE A 226 9.39 8.83 8.14
CA ILE A 226 8.09 9.00 8.77
C ILE A 226 7.22 7.75 8.65
N ASP A 227 6.17 7.64 9.47
CA ASP A 227 5.11 6.63 9.31
C ASP A 227 4.12 7.14 8.23
N ALA A 228 4.50 6.93 6.98
CA ALA A 228 3.81 7.42 5.80
C ALA A 228 2.53 6.61 5.49
N HIS A 229 2.02 6.70 4.25
CA HIS A 229 0.91 5.89 3.77
C HIS A 229 1.37 4.45 3.45
N GLY A 230 2.55 4.31 2.82
CA GLY A 230 3.18 3.03 2.47
C GLY A 230 2.75 2.46 1.12
N ASP A 231 1.59 2.87 0.61
CA ASP A 231 1.02 2.37 -0.66
C ASP A 231 0.17 3.42 -1.40
N LEU A 232 0.75 4.62 -1.59
CA LEU A 232 0.05 5.79 -2.11
C LEU A 232 -0.21 5.72 -3.63
N ARG A 233 -1.23 4.97 -4.04
CA ARG A 233 -1.61 4.79 -5.44
C ARG A 233 -2.78 5.69 -5.89
N PRO A 234 -2.88 6.04 -7.18
CA PRO A 234 -3.98 6.87 -7.69
C PRO A 234 -5.38 6.30 -7.44
N GLU A 235 -5.58 4.98 -7.46
CA GLU A 235 -6.89 4.38 -7.18
C GLU A 235 -7.34 4.53 -5.71
N HIS A 236 -6.44 4.94 -4.81
CA HIS A 236 -6.71 5.15 -3.40
C HIS A 236 -6.96 6.63 -3.04
N ILE A 237 -6.80 7.53 -4.00
CA ILE A 237 -6.97 8.97 -3.81
C ILE A 237 -8.28 9.38 -4.47
N PHE A 238 -9.21 9.95 -3.70
CA PHE A 238 -10.52 10.39 -4.18
C PHE A 238 -10.58 11.93 -4.22
N LEU A 239 -11.14 12.44 -5.32
CA LEU A 239 -11.32 13.86 -5.64
C LEU A 239 -12.78 14.26 -5.40
N ASP A 240 -13.20 14.26 -4.14
CA ASP A 240 -14.57 14.54 -3.70
C ASP A 240 -14.70 15.94 -3.07
N ASP A 241 -15.34 16.08 -1.90
CA ASP A 241 -15.41 17.34 -1.13
C ASP A 241 -14.07 17.63 -0.44
N GLY A 242 -12.98 17.60 -1.21
CA GLY A 242 -11.60 17.62 -0.75
C GLY A 242 -10.76 16.51 -1.38
N VAL A 243 -9.69 16.13 -0.68
CA VAL A 243 -8.84 14.99 -1.06
C VAL A 243 -8.89 13.97 0.06
N THR A 244 -9.49 12.84 -0.25
CA THR A 244 -9.63 11.68 0.63
C THR A 244 -8.65 10.60 0.18
N ILE A 245 -7.87 10.04 1.10
CA ILE A 245 -6.88 9.00 0.79
C ILE A 245 -7.09 7.81 1.72
N ILE A 246 -7.28 6.63 1.14
CA ILE A 246 -7.62 5.39 1.83
C ILE A 246 -6.58 4.29 1.56
N ASP A 247 -6.77 3.13 2.19
CA ASP A 247 -5.94 1.93 2.01
C ASP A 247 -4.45 2.13 2.38
N CYS A 248 -4.22 2.84 3.49
CA CYS A 248 -2.93 2.92 4.16
C CYS A 248 -2.53 1.53 4.66
N LEU A 249 -1.31 1.11 4.31
CA LEU A 249 -0.79 -0.24 4.53
C LEU A 249 -0.83 -0.61 6.01
N GLU A 250 -1.70 -1.52 6.44
CA GLU A 250 -1.94 -1.75 7.87
C GLU A 250 -1.03 -2.77 8.54
N PHE A 251 -0.46 -3.69 7.78
CA PHE A 251 0.10 -4.94 8.31
C PHE A 251 1.61 -4.94 8.56
N ASP A 252 2.38 -4.01 7.98
CA ASP A 252 3.81 -3.92 8.23
C ASP A 252 4.26 -2.45 8.32
N ALA A 253 4.49 -1.98 9.55
CA ALA A 253 4.95 -0.62 9.80
C ALA A 253 6.30 -0.30 9.14
N ARG A 254 7.14 -1.30 8.84
CA ARG A 254 8.43 -1.09 8.17
C ARG A 254 8.24 -0.69 6.71
N LEU A 255 7.14 -1.12 6.07
CA LEU A 255 6.81 -0.73 4.71
C LEU A 255 6.23 0.69 4.63
N ARG A 256 5.72 1.23 5.76
CA ARG A 256 5.30 2.63 5.89
C ARG A 256 6.40 3.56 6.37
N ALA A 257 7.50 3.03 6.91
CA ALA A 257 8.66 3.81 7.36
C ALA A 257 9.43 4.36 6.16
N LEU A 258 8.96 5.48 5.61
CA LEU A 258 9.41 6.03 4.34
C LEU A 258 9.88 7.47 4.48
N ASP A 259 10.76 7.83 3.57
CA ASP A 259 11.05 9.22 3.24
C ASP A 259 9.84 9.83 2.49
N PRO A 260 9.35 11.04 2.81
CA PRO A 260 8.29 11.70 2.04
C PRO A 260 8.61 11.78 0.54
N LEU A 261 9.87 12.04 0.17
CA LEU A 261 10.28 12.12 -1.23
C LEU A 261 10.17 10.76 -1.93
N ASP A 262 10.39 9.65 -1.21
CA ASP A 262 10.22 8.28 -1.73
C ASP A 262 8.74 7.96 -1.98
N GLU A 263 7.85 8.31 -1.04
CA GLU A 263 6.41 8.11 -1.25
C GLU A 263 5.86 8.98 -2.40
N ILE A 264 6.37 10.19 -2.59
CA ILE A 264 6.01 11.05 -3.72
C ILE A 264 6.62 10.57 -5.03
N ALA A 265 7.83 10.01 -5.01
CA ALA A 265 8.40 9.35 -6.17
C ALA A 265 7.54 8.16 -6.60
N PHE A 266 6.97 7.41 -5.65
CA PHE A 266 6.03 6.34 -5.97
C PHE A 266 4.75 6.87 -6.65
N LEU A 267 4.10 7.89 -6.07
CA LEU A 267 2.89 8.47 -6.67
C LEU A 267 3.18 9.10 -8.04
N ALA A 268 4.30 9.81 -8.19
CA ALA A 268 4.69 10.42 -9.47
C ALA A 268 4.94 9.37 -10.56
N MET A 269 5.50 8.22 -10.20
CA MET A 269 5.71 7.09 -11.10
C MET A 269 4.38 6.50 -11.58
N GLU A 270 3.41 6.33 -10.69
CA GLU A 270 2.06 5.89 -11.07
C GLU A 270 1.35 6.95 -11.95
N CYS A 271 1.55 8.25 -11.69
CA CYS A 271 1.05 9.31 -12.56
C CYS A 271 1.64 9.21 -13.97
N GLU A 272 2.95 8.98 -14.10
CA GLU A 272 3.61 8.80 -15.41
C GLU A 272 3.06 7.58 -16.15
N ARG A 273 2.90 6.44 -15.45
CA ARG A 273 2.32 5.22 -16.02
C ARG A 273 0.92 5.44 -16.59
N LEU A 274 0.13 6.29 -15.93
CA LEU A 274 -1.24 6.65 -16.34
C LEU A 274 -1.29 7.81 -17.35
N GLY A 275 -0.16 8.28 -17.86
CA GLY A 275 -0.11 9.36 -18.86
C GLY A 275 -0.23 10.78 -18.30
N ALA A 276 -0.18 10.93 -16.97
CA ALA A 276 -0.34 12.20 -16.26
C ALA A 276 0.95 12.64 -15.53
N ALA A 277 2.13 12.43 -16.13
CA ALA A 277 3.43 12.78 -15.54
C ALA A 277 3.52 14.22 -15.03
N TRP A 278 2.82 15.16 -15.69
CA TRP A 278 2.73 16.56 -15.26
C TRP A 278 2.18 16.72 -13.84
N ALA A 279 1.24 15.85 -13.43
CA ALA A 279 0.59 15.90 -12.12
C ALA A 279 1.58 15.49 -11.03
N GLY A 280 2.31 14.39 -11.23
CA GLY A 280 3.38 13.95 -10.34
C GLY A 280 4.46 15.02 -10.16
N ALA A 281 4.89 15.64 -11.27
CA ALA A 281 5.87 16.73 -11.24
C ALA A 281 5.34 17.98 -10.49
N ARG A 282 4.06 18.32 -10.65
CA ARG A 282 3.42 19.42 -9.92
C ARG A 282 3.32 19.13 -8.42
N ILE A 283 2.84 17.94 -8.04
CA ILE A 283 2.74 17.51 -6.65
C ILE A 283 4.12 17.57 -5.97
N ARG A 284 5.15 17.01 -6.60
CA ARG A 284 6.54 17.05 -6.10
C ARG A 284 7.01 18.49 -5.85
N ARG A 285 6.89 19.37 -6.84
CA ARG A 285 7.32 20.78 -6.70
C ARG A 285 6.58 21.49 -5.56
N ARG A 286 5.27 21.27 -5.45
CA ARG A 286 4.48 21.90 -4.40
C ARG A 286 4.83 21.39 -3.01
N LEU A 287 5.12 20.09 -2.88
CA LEU A 287 5.56 19.50 -1.62
C LEU A 287 6.96 19.95 -1.19
N ALA A 288 7.90 20.07 -2.13
CA ALA A 288 9.23 20.63 -1.83
C ALA A 288 9.12 22.02 -1.18
N GLN A 289 8.24 22.88 -1.69
CA GLN A 289 7.94 24.19 -1.09
C GLN A 289 7.29 24.07 0.30
N LEU A 290 6.29 23.18 0.45
CA LEU A 290 5.53 23.02 1.69
C LEU A 290 6.32 22.37 2.83
N LEU A 291 7.32 21.55 2.50
CA LEU A 291 8.19 20.86 3.45
C LEU A 291 9.54 21.56 3.62
N ARG A 292 9.82 22.61 2.83
CA ARG A 292 11.12 23.31 2.78
C ARG A 292 12.28 22.34 2.54
N GLU A 293 12.04 21.35 1.69
CA GLU A 293 13.04 20.35 1.33
C GLU A 293 13.70 20.68 -0.01
N ASP A 294 14.95 20.27 -0.15
CA ASP A 294 15.68 20.37 -1.41
C ASP A 294 15.09 19.43 -2.46
N THR A 295 15.14 19.85 -3.71
CA THR A 295 14.76 19.07 -4.88
C THR A 295 15.97 18.33 -5.45
N ASP A 296 16.68 17.53 -4.64
CA ASP A 296 17.79 16.69 -5.16
C ASP A 296 17.23 15.71 -6.20
N GLU A 297 17.42 16.07 -7.47
CA GLU A 297 16.89 15.33 -8.61
C GLU A 297 17.47 13.92 -8.68
N ALA A 298 18.73 13.72 -8.28
CA ALA A 298 19.35 12.40 -8.30
C ALA A 298 18.74 11.49 -7.25
N LEU A 299 18.44 12.01 -6.05
CA LEU A 299 17.71 11.27 -5.01
C LEU A 299 16.28 10.92 -5.46
N PHE A 300 15.58 11.88 -6.06
CA PHE A 300 14.24 11.62 -6.60
C PHE A 300 14.26 10.51 -7.66
N LEU A 301 15.19 10.57 -8.62
CA LEU A 301 15.33 9.54 -9.66
C LEU A 301 15.71 8.17 -9.08
N PHE A 302 16.52 8.14 -8.03
CA PHE A 302 16.81 6.90 -7.31
C PHE A 302 15.54 6.27 -6.71
N TYR A 303 14.73 7.05 -6.00
CA TYR A 303 13.46 6.55 -5.45
C TYR A 303 12.47 6.17 -6.54
N HIS A 304 12.31 7.00 -7.57
CA HIS A 304 11.38 6.76 -8.68
C HIS A 304 11.73 5.47 -9.44
N GLY A 305 13.01 5.32 -9.81
CA GLY A 305 13.51 4.12 -10.49
C GLY A 305 13.43 2.87 -9.61
N TYR A 306 13.72 2.98 -8.31
CA TYR A 306 13.53 1.88 -7.37
C TYR A 306 12.05 1.46 -7.28
N ARG A 307 11.13 2.42 -7.13
CA ARG A 307 9.69 2.15 -7.02
C ARG A 307 9.16 1.52 -8.30
N ALA A 308 9.63 1.95 -9.46
CA ALA A 308 9.35 1.30 -10.73
C ALA A 308 9.83 -0.17 -10.75
N MET A 309 11.08 -0.45 -10.34
CA MET A 309 11.56 -1.85 -10.22
C MET A 309 10.74 -2.66 -9.20
N LEU A 310 10.37 -2.07 -8.07
CA LEU A 310 9.54 -2.72 -7.06
C LEU A 310 8.17 -3.12 -7.65
N ARG A 311 7.50 -2.21 -8.37
CA ARG A 311 6.21 -2.47 -9.00
C ARG A 311 6.31 -3.47 -10.15
N ALA A 312 7.39 -3.43 -10.93
CA ALA A 312 7.69 -4.46 -11.92
C ALA A 312 7.78 -5.83 -11.25
N ARG A 313 8.52 -5.93 -10.13
CA ARG A 313 8.68 -7.18 -9.37
C ARG A 313 7.34 -7.67 -8.84
N LEU A 314 6.59 -6.81 -8.14
CA LEU A 314 5.30 -7.19 -7.56
C LEU A 314 4.30 -7.64 -8.64
N SER A 315 4.30 -6.97 -9.80
CA SER A 315 3.46 -7.33 -10.93
C SER A 315 3.81 -8.73 -11.44
N ILE A 316 5.08 -8.99 -11.76
CA ILE A 316 5.47 -10.25 -12.38
C ILE A 316 5.38 -11.45 -11.40
N THR A 317 5.53 -11.21 -10.09
CA THR A 317 5.43 -12.28 -9.09
C THR A 317 4.03 -12.88 -8.96
N HIS A 318 2.98 -12.22 -9.48
CA HIS A 318 1.65 -12.83 -9.57
C HIS A 318 1.63 -14.12 -10.41
N LEU A 319 2.59 -14.29 -11.33
CA LEU A 319 2.74 -15.55 -12.08
C LEU A 319 3.22 -16.73 -11.21
N LEU A 320 3.68 -16.46 -9.99
CA LEU A 320 4.11 -17.48 -9.03
C LEU A 320 2.96 -17.92 -8.11
N ASP A 321 1.80 -17.27 -8.18
CA ASP A 321 0.61 -17.71 -7.46
C ASP A 321 0.18 -19.09 -8.00
N PRO A 322 -0.34 -20.02 -7.16
CA PRO A 322 -0.79 -21.33 -7.64
C PRO A 322 -1.86 -21.26 -8.74
N VAL A 323 -2.67 -20.20 -8.72
CA VAL A 323 -3.67 -19.87 -9.74
C VAL A 323 -3.60 -18.36 -10.02
N PRO A 324 -2.73 -17.92 -10.94
CA PRO A 324 -2.60 -16.50 -11.27
C PRO A 324 -3.90 -15.94 -11.85
N ARG A 325 -4.43 -14.86 -11.28
CA ARG A 325 -5.55 -14.11 -11.88
C ARG A 325 -5.01 -13.29 -13.06
N THR A 326 -5.61 -13.34 -14.25
CA THR A 326 -5.21 -12.57 -15.45
C THR A 326 -3.70 -12.65 -15.79
N PRO A 327 -3.14 -13.85 -16.01
CA PRO A 327 -1.69 -14.05 -16.19
C PRO A 327 -1.07 -13.21 -17.32
N GLU A 328 -1.82 -12.96 -18.40
CA GLU A 328 -1.41 -12.18 -19.56
C GLU A 328 -1.16 -10.69 -19.26
N LYS A 329 -1.78 -10.15 -18.21
CA LYS A 329 -1.64 -8.75 -17.78
C LYS A 329 -0.28 -8.48 -17.15
N TRP A 330 0.23 -9.43 -16.35
CA TRP A 330 1.36 -9.19 -15.47
C TRP A 330 2.68 -8.89 -16.18
N PRO A 331 3.07 -9.61 -17.24
CA PRO A 331 4.27 -9.27 -18.02
C PRO A 331 4.18 -7.90 -18.68
N ARG A 332 3.01 -7.52 -19.21
CA ARG A 332 2.81 -6.21 -19.86
C ARG A 332 2.99 -5.09 -18.85
N LEU A 333 2.35 -5.23 -17.69
CA LEU A 333 2.45 -4.25 -16.61
C LEU A 333 3.88 -4.15 -16.06
N ALA A 334 4.55 -5.29 -15.85
CA ALA A 334 5.93 -5.32 -15.38
C ALA A 334 6.89 -4.62 -16.35
N ARG A 335 6.74 -4.84 -17.68
CA ARG A 335 7.52 -4.14 -18.70
C ARG A 335 7.29 -2.63 -18.68
N ALA A 336 6.04 -2.17 -18.55
CA ALA A 336 5.74 -0.75 -18.48
C ALA A 336 6.48 -0.04 -17.31
N TYR A 337 6.56 -0.71 -16.16
CA TYR A 337 7.35 -0.21 -15.03
C TYR A 337 8.86 -0.26 -15.30
N LEU A 338 9.38 -1.33 -15.91
CA LEU A 338 10.80 -1.40 -16.28
C LEU A 338 11.21 -0.30 -17.27
N ASP A 339 10.31 0.10 -18.16
CA ASP A 339 10.57 1.20 -19.11
C ASP A 339 10.73 2.55 -18.38
N ILE A 340 9.90 2.81 -17.36
CA ILE A 340 10.07 3.98 -16.47
C ILE A 340 11.42 3.89 -15.76
N ALA A 341 11.71 2.75 -15.12
CA ALA A 341 12.93 2.56 -14.35
C ALA A 341 14.20 2.75 -15.22
N ALA A 342 14.17 2.27 -16.46
CA ALA A 342 15.26 2.42 -17.42
C ALA A 342 15.47 3.87 -17.87
N ARG A 343 14.39 4.66 -18.02
CA ARG A 343 14.50 6.10 -18.29
C ARG A 343 15.17 6.83 -17.12
N ASP A 344 14.79 6.51 -15.89
CA ASP A 344 15.39 7.11 -14.70
C ASP A 344 16.85 6.73 -14.54
N ALA A 345 17.20 5.45 -14.74
CA ALA A 345 18.58 4.98 -14.68
C ALA A 345 19.48 5.76 -15.66
N ARG A 346 19.06 5.95 -16.91
CA ARG A 346 19.83 6.74 -17.89
C ARG A 346 20.01 8.20 -17.45
N ARG A 347 19.00 8.80 -16.83
CA ARG A 347 19.09 10.19 -16.32
C ARG A 347 20.01 10.26 -15.10
N LEU A 348 19.87 9.31 -14.18
CA LEU A 348 20.64 9.22 -12.95
C LEU A 348 22.11 8.98 -13.23
N GLU A 349 22.43 8.08 -14.15
CA GLU A 349 23.80 7.78 -14.57
C GLU A 349 24.50 9.03 -15.13
N ARG A 350 23.81 9.85 -15.95
CA ARG A 350 24.35 11.13 -16.42
C ARG A 350 24.63 12.12 -15.29
N LEU A 351 23.78 12.15 -14.25
CA LEU A 351 23.99 13.01 -13.08
C LEU A 351 25.17 12.55 -12.22
N LEU A 352 25.37 11.23 -12.09
CA LEU A 352 26.51 10.66 -11.38
C LEU A 352 27.83 11.01 -12.09
N ARG A 353 27.94 10.78 -13.40
CA ARG A 353 29.16 11.10 -14.18
C ARG A 353 29.53 12.59 -14.13
N ARG A 354 28.53 13.48 -14.19
CA ARG A 354 28.75 14.95 -14.09
C ARG A 354 29.30 15.39 -12.74
N ARG A 355 29.07 14.60 -11.68
CA ARG A 355 29.60 14.86 -10.34
C ARG A 355 30.99 14.29 -10.13
N GLU A 356 31.34 13.20 -10.79
CA GLU A 356 32.69 12.60 -10.73
C GLU A 356 33.72 13.41 -11.53
N GLY A 357 33.28 14.15 -12.55
CA GLY A 357 34.13 15.05 -13.34
C GLY A 357 34.26 16.48 -12.79
N ARG A 358 33.75 16.76 -11.59
CA ARG A 358 33.92 18.02 -10.84
C ARG A 358 34.63 17.71 -9.54
#